data_AF-A0A8S8XKM2-F1
#
_entry.id   AF-A0A8S8XKM2-F1
#
_cell.length_a   1.000
_cell.length_b   1.000
_cell.length_c   1.000
_cell.angle_alpha   90.00
_cell.angle_beta   90.00
_cell.angle_gamma   90.00
#
_symmetry.space_group_name_H-M   'P 1'
#
loop_
_entity.id
_entity.type
_entity.pdbx_description
1 polymer ?
#
loop_
_entity_poly.entity_id
_entity_poly.type
_entity_poly.pdbx_seq_one_letter_code
_entity_poly.pdbx_strand_id
1 'polypeptide(L)'
;MYQLLHFKPKEIEVSWKRLVNLGYTHDYLGNELKSDDQMLELYPQDFIVAKNASDYFVRTAQFVDELLTRYYGLEPYYNVSNPDDLIGHLICALAPHTSGGVLSRIIGWADCSGGYAHPLFHASKRRNCDGDEDAIMLLMDGLLNFSREILPANRGGQMDAPLVLTTRLNPTEVDKEALNVDSGWYYERDFYESTQTSPHPKTIADRVDFVERRLGTVAAVRGYGFTHDCHSISAGPGLSAYKTLDTMIDKMNGQLDLGHRLRAVDVRKVASSVIRSHFLPDLRGNLNAFARQKVRCLKCGHSYRRMPIAGKCIQQSKASNAGFGSLGVTKSAGDLCNGNLALTVSEGAVRKYIKVTQHVMEKYGVDTYTKQNVEWLANSTDSLFQNDRARQMSLSDFL
;
A
#
# COMPACT_ATOMS: atom_id res chain seq x y z
N MET A 1 -4.39 5.14 3.88
CA MET A 1 -5.64 5.84 4.29
C MET A 1 -5.30 7.02 5.18
N TYR A 2 -6.17 8.03 5.29
CA TYR A 2 -5.97 9.15 6.21
C TYR A 2 -7.19 9.34 7.13
N GLN A 3 -6.95 9.75 8.37
CA GLN A 3 -7.97 10.04 9.37
C GLN A 3 -8.32 11.53 9.36
N LEU A 4 -9.61 11.85 9.41
CA LEU A 4 -10.11 13.21 9.48
C LEU A 4 -11.37 13.28 10.34
N LEU A 5 -11.46 14.31 11.17
CA LEU A 5 -12.66 14.59 11.98
C LEU A 5 -13.42 15.81 11.48
N HIS A 6 -12.71 16.80 10.96
CA HIS A 6 -13.28 18.05 10.50
C HIS A 6 -12.70 18.45 9.15
N PHE A 7 -13.49 19.15 8.34
CA PHE A 7 -13.08 19.63 7.03
C PHE A 7 -13.79 20.94 6.70
N LYS A 8 -13.20 21.73 5.80
CA LYS A 8 -13.86 22.89 5.18
C LYS A 8 -14.38 22.47 3.79
N PRO A 9 -15.60 22.89 3.38
CA PRO A 9 -16.14 22.58 2.04
C PRO A 9 -15.16 22.88 0.90
N LYS A 10 -14.43 23.99 1.00
CA LYS A 10 -13.40 24.39 0.04
C LYS A 10 -12.27 23.38 -0.13
N GLU A 11 -11.92 22.63 0.91
CA GLU A 11 -10.82 21.65 0.88
C GLU A 11 -11.17 20.39 0.10
N ILE A 12 -12.47 20.09 -0.02
CA ILE A 12 -12.97 18.89 -0.70
C ILE A 12 -13.56 19.20 -2.08
N GLU A 13 -13.36 20.43 -2.57
CA GLU A 13 -13.86 20.93 -3.85
C GLU A 13 -15.40 20.83 -4.00
N VAL A 14 -16.15 20.92 -2.89
CA VAL A 14 -17.63 20.85 -2.89
C VAL A 14 -18.23 22.10 -2.27
N SER A 15 -19.20 22.71 -2.96
CA SER A 15 -19.92 23.86 -2.42
C SER A 15 -20.73 23.50 -1.17
N TRP A 16 -20.76 24.41 -0.19
CA TRP A 16 -21.51 24.28 1.05
C TRP A 16 -23.01 23.99 0.80
N LYS A 17 -23.60 24.56 -0.25
CA LYS A 17 -25.00 24.32 -0.64
C LYS A 17 -25.28 22.85 -0.92
N ARG A 18 -24.32 22.15 -1.54
CA ARG A 18 -24.45 20.72 -1.83
C ARG A 18 -24.32 19.89 -0.56
N LEU A 19 -23.44 20.30 0.36
CA LEU A 19 -23.29 19.63 1.66
C LEU A 19 -24.54 19.78 2.55
N VAL A 20 -25.26 20.90 2.47
CA VAL A 20 -26.57 21.06 3.14
C VAL A 20 -27.55 19.97 2.69
N ASN A 21 -27.59 19.65 1.39
CA ASN A 21 -28.44 18.56 0.88
C ASN A 21 -28.01 17.16 1.37
N LEU A 22 -26.74 16.99 1.76
CA LEU A 22 -26.22 15.76 2.35
C LEU A 22 -26.45 15.65 3.86
N GLY A 23 -27.02 16.68 4.49
CA GLY A 23 -27.33 16.75 5.92
C GLY A 23 -26.41 17.64 6.75
N TYR A 24 -25.40 18.28 6.16
CA TYR A 24 -24.52 19.21 6.87
C TYR A 24 -25.20 20.57 7.05
N THR A 25 -25.90 20.75 8.16
CA THR A 25 -26.69 21.98 8.44
C THR A 25 -25.93 23.05 9.22
N HIS A 26 -25.03 22.64 10.12
CA HIS A 26 -24.35 23.53 11.06
C HIS A 26 -22.84 23.23 11.07
N ASP A 27 -22.04 24.25 11.35
CA ASP A 27 -20.62 24.12 11.61
C ASP A 27 -20.33 23.50 12.98
N TYR A 28 -19.05 23.25 13.28
CA TYR A 28 -18.64 22.65 14.56
C TYR A 28 -18.97 23.51 15.80
N LEU A 29 -19.22 24.82 15.62
CA LEU A 29 -19.62 25.75 16.67
C LEU A 29 -21.15 25.82 16.83
N GLY A 30 -21.90 25.15 15.96
CA GLY A 30 -23.36 25.16 15.94
C GLY A 30 -23.97 26.32 15.17
N ASN A 31 -23.19 27.09 14.40
CA ASN A 31 -23.74 28.12 13.52
C ASN A 31 -24.24 27.51 12.21
N GLU A 32 -25.28 28.09 11.62
CA GLU A 32 -25.78 27.66 10.31
C GLU A 32 -24.69 27.74 9.22
N LEU A 33 -24.65 26.72 8.36
CA LEU A 33 -23.71 26.65 7.23
C LEU A 33 -24.11 27.62 6.11
N LYS A 34 -23.24 28.59 5.84
CA LYS A 34 -23.44 29.68 4.85
C LYS A 34 -22.21 29.96 3.97
N SER A 35 -21.05 29.38 4.29
CA SER A 35 -19.79 29.63 3.59
C SER A 35 -18.95 28.37 3.40
N ASP A 36 -18.11 28.34 2.36
CA ASP A 36 -17.17 27.25 2.07
C ASP A 36 -15.94 27.22 2.99
N ASP A 37 -15.73 28.28 3.79
CA ASP A 37 -14.62 28.38 4.75
C ASP A 37 -15.01 27.94 6.17
N GLN A 38 -16.28 27.62 6.41
CA GLN A 38 -16.73 27.10 7.71
C GLN A 38 -16.26 25.65 7.91
N MET A 39 -15.76 25.35 9.11
CA MET A 39 -15.29 24.02 9.47
C MET A 39 -16.48 23.13 9.89
N LEU A 40 -16.62 21.97 9.26
CA LEU A 40 -17.69 21.01 9.50
C LEU A 40 -17.15 19.76 10.18
N GLU A 41 -17.95 19.17 11.07
CA GLU A 41 -17.67 17.85 11.65
C GLU A 41 -18.11 16.75 10.69
N LEU A 42 -17.17 15.90 10.26
CA LEU A 42 -17.38 14.79 9.33
C LEU A 42 -18.32 13.71 9.92
N TYR A 43 -19.32 13.28 9.17
CA TYR A 43 -20.15 12.14 9.60
C TYR A 43 -19.33 10.83 9.59
N PRO A 44 -19.60 9.90 10.53
CA PRO A 44 -18.78 8.69 10.70
C PRO A 44 -18.65 7.77 9.49
N GLN A 45 -19.58 7.79 8.53
CA GLN A 45 -19.54 6.94 7.33
C GLN A 45 -19.41 7.77 6.04
N ASP A 46 -19.07 9.05 6.14
CA ASP A 46 -18.75 9.87 4.98
C ASP A 46 -17.26 9.75 4.64
N PHE A 47 -16.95 9.79 3.34
CA PHE A 47 -15.61 9.55 2.82
C PHE A 47 -15.25 10.60 1.77
N ILE A 48 -14.03 11.13 1.89
CA ILE A 48 -13.45 12.07 0.93
C ILE A 48 -12.44 11.30 0.10
N VAL A 49 -12.70 11.21 -1.20
CA VAL A 49 -11.93 10.38 -2.12
C VAL A 49 -10.73 11.17 -2.63
N ALA A 50 -9.62 10.47 -2.89
CA ALA A 50 -8.48 11.06 -3.56
C ALA A 50 -8.83 11.46 -5.00
N LYS A 51 -8.46 12.67 -5.40
CA LYS A 51 -8.81 13.26 -6.71
C LYS A 51 -8.32 12.42 -7.89
N ASN A 52 -7.21 11.71 -7.72
CA ASN A 52 -6.65 10.79 -8.72
C ASN A 52 -7.56 9.59 -9.05
N ALA A 53 -8.51 9.25 -8.19
CA ALA A 53 -9.45 8.15 -8.40
C ALA A 53 -10.76 8.60 -9.06
N SER A 54 -10.97 9.91 -9.24
CA SER A 54 -12.24 10.46 -9.78
C SER A 54 -12.59 9.90 -11.16
N ASP A 55 -11.65 9.94 -12.10
CA ASP A 55 -11.81 9.39 -13.45
C ASP A 55 -12.09 7.87 -13.44
N TYR A 56 -11.53 7.14 -12.48
CA TYR A 56 -11.80 5.71 -12.33
C TYR A 56 -13.25 5.48 -11.91
N PHE A 57 -13.73 6.19 -10.89
CA PHE A 57 -15.12 6.06 -10.43
C PHE A 57 -16.14 6.51 -11.47
N VAL A 58 -15.86 7.56 -12.25
CA VAL A 58 -16.74 8.00 -13.35
C VAL A 58 -16.87 6.89 -14.40
N ARG A 59 -15.74 6.28 -14.81
CA ARG A 59 -15.77 5.16 -15.77
C ARG A 59 -16.51 3.94 -15.22
N THR A 60 -16.34 3.62 -13.95
CA THR A 60 -17.06 2.50 -13.31
C THR A 60 -18.56 2.78 -13.24
N ALA A 61 -18.97 4.01 -12.93
CA ALA A 61 -20.38 4.40 -12.92
C ALA A 61 -21.01 4.28 -14.32
N GLN A 62 -20.32 4.79 -15.35
CA GLN A 62 -20.75 4.65 -16.75
C GLN A 62 -20.82 3.19 -17.20
N PHE A 63 -19.87 2.36 -16.79
CA PHE A 63 -19.91 0.91 -17.02
C PHE A 63 -21.14 0.27 -16.39
N VAL A 64 -21.47 0.61 -15.14
CA VAL A 64 -22.67 0.08 -14.47
C VAL A 64 -23.95 0.51 -15.19
N ASP A 65 -24.03 1.76 -15.66
CA ASP A 65 -25.19 2.25 -16.41
C ASP A 65 -25.34 1.56 -17.78
N GLU A 66 -24.23 1.36 -18.51
CA GLU A 66 -24.23 0.59 -19.75
C GLU A 66 -24.64 -0.86 -19.51
N LEU A 67 -24.17 -1.47 -18.42
CA LEU A 67 -24.53 -2.84 -18.04
C LEU A 67 -26.03 -2.95 -17.73
N LEU A 68 -26.58 -2.01 -16.94
CA LEU A 68 -28.01 -1.95 -16.64
C LEU A 68 -28.85 -1.80 -17.91
N THR A 69 -28.46 -0.88 -18.79
CA THR A 69 -29.23 -0.57 -20.01
C THR A 69 -29.13 -1.69 -21.05
N ARG A 70 -27.92 -2.13 -21.39
CA ARG A 70 -27.68 -3.05 -22.53
C ARG A 70 -27.89 -4.51 -22.17
N TYR A 71 -27.55 -4.91 -20.95
CA TYR A 71 -27.62 -6.32 -20.54
C TYR A 71 -28.90 -6.62 -19.76
N TYR A 72 -29.25 -5.78 -18.78
CA TYR A 72 -30.43 -5.99 -17.94
C TYR A 72 -31.72 -5.35 -18.47
N GLY A 73 -31.64 -4.43 -19.44
CA GLY A 73 -32.80 -3.71 -19.98
C GLY A 73 -33.47 -2.78 -18.95
N LEU A 74 -32.70 -2.28 -17.98
CA LEU A 74 -33.15 -1.36 -16.93
C LEU A 74 -32.67 0.07 -17.22
N GLU A 75 -33.30 1.04 -16.57
CA GLU A 75 -32.86 2.43 -16.62
C GLU A 75 -31.46 2.61 -15.97
N PRO A 76 -30.65 3.56 -16.45
CA PRO A 76 -29.36 3.89 -15.85
C PRO A 76 -29.54 4.43 -14.42
N TYR A 77 -28.60 4.07 -13.54
CA TYR A 77 -28.67 4.39 -12.11
C TYR A 77 -27.88 5.64 -11.73
N TYR A 78 -26.63 5.76 -12.21
CA TYR A 78 -25.73 6.84 -11.82
C TYR A 78 -25.95 8.10 -12.67
N ASN A 79 -26.06 7.97 -13.99
CA ASN A 79 -26.14 9.08 -14.96
C ASN A 79 -25.05 10.13 -14.77
N VAL A 80 -23.82 9.67 -14.51
CA VAL A 80 -22.67 10.52 -14.13
C VAL A 80 -21.87 10.93 -15.38
N SER A 81 -21.61 12.23 -15.51
CA SER A 81 -20.70 12.78 -16.52
C SER A 81 -19.44 13.37 -15.89
N ASN A 82 -19.57 14.00 -14.73
CA ASN A 82 -18.48 14.64 -14.00
C ASN A 82 -18.26 13.96 -12.65
N PRO A 83 -17.03 14.02 -12.08
CA PRO A 83 -16.75 13.53 -10.73
C PRO A 83 -17.70 14.07 -9.67
N ASP A 84 -18.12 15.33 -9.79
CA ASP A 84 -19.03 15.97 -8.84
C ASP A 84 -20.39 15.28 -8.78
N ASP A 85 -20.85 14.64 -9.86
CA ASP A 85 -22.15 13.95 -9.88
C ASP A 85 -22.14 12.75 -8.91
N LEU A 86 -20.96 12.18 -8.61
CA LEU A 86 -20.81 11.07 -7.66
C LEU A 86 -20.98 11.48 -6.19
N ILE A 87 -20.98 12.77 -5.86
CA ILE A 87 -21.16 13.26 -4.50
C ILE A 87 -22.57 12.87 -4.01
N GLY A 88 -22.62 12.09 -2.93
CA GLY A 88 -23.83 11.53 -2.34
C GLY A 88 -24.05 10.05 -2.65
N HIS A 89 -23.36 9.49 -3.66
CA HIS A 89 -23.46 8.07 -3.97
C HIS A 89 -22.71 7.21 -2.95
N LEU A 90 -23.20 5.97 -2.81
CA LEU A 90 -22.70 5.01 -1.84
C LEU A 90 -21.56 4.16 -2.41
N ILE A 91 -20.59 3.91 -1.55
CA ILE A 91 -19.44 3.03 -1.79
C ILE A 91 -19.40 1.93 -0.74
N CYS A 92 -18.81 0.81 -1.11
CA CYS A 92 -18.41 -0.24 -0.20
C CYS A 92 -16.89 -0.15 -0.02
N ALA A 93 -16.43 0.04 1.21
CA ALA A 93 -15.02 -0.02 1.54
C ALA A 93 -14.70 -1.39 2.15
N LEU A 94 -13.63 -2.02 1.68
CA LEU A 94 -13.20 -3.34 2.12
C LEU A 94 -11.71 -3.31 2.43
N ALA A 95 -11.35 -3.76 3.63
CA ALA A 95 -9.96 -3.93 4.00
C ALA A 95 -9.44 -5.27 3.46
N PRO A 96 -8.20 -5.30 2.92
CA PRO A 96 -7.50 -6.55 2.72
C PRO A 96 -7.44 -7.40 4.00
N HIS A 97 -7.40 -8.71 3.82
CA HIS A 97 -7.53 -9.75 4.82
C HIS A 97 -8.86 -9.74 5.61
N THR A 98 -9.92 -9.12 5.06
CA THR A 98 -11.27 -9.15 5.64
C THR A 98 -12.31 -9.54 4.61
N SER A 99 -13.53 -9.85 5.07
CA SER A 99 -14.68 -10.18 4.22
C SER A 99 -15.95 -9.39 4.56
N GLY A 100 -15.82 -8.41 5.46
CA GLY A 100 -16.89 -7.49 5.84
C GLY A 100 -16.64 -6.14 5.21
N GLY A 101 -17.41 -5.80 4.19
CA GLY A 101 -17.43 -4.44 3.63
C GLY A 101 -18.18 -3.49 4.55
N VAL A 102 -17.80 -2.22 4.56
CA VAL A 102 -18.49 -1.17 5.30
C VAL A 102 -19.04 -0.15 4.32
N LEU A 103 -20.34 0.13 4.46
CA LEU A 103 -21.03 1.10 3.64
C LEU A 103 -20.55 2.52 3.97
N SER A 104 -20.33 3.32 2.94
CA SER A 104 -19.94 4.71 3.08
C SER A 104 -20.52 5.56 1.96
N ARG A 105 -20.44 6.88 2.10
CA ARG A 105 -20.95 7.86 1.14
C ARG A 105 -19.83 8.80 0.71
N ILE A 106 -19.72 9.05 -0.59
CA ILE A 106 -18.77 10.04 -1.13
C ILE A 106 -19.29 11.44 -0.83
N ILE A 107 -18.47 12.30 -0.23
CA ILE A 107 -18.84 13.70 0.03
C ILE A 107 -17.99 14.73 -0.71
N GLY A 108 -16.87 14.34 -1.30
CA GLY A 108 -16.00 15.24 -2.06
C GLY A 108 -14.66 14.62 -2.45
N TRP A 109 -13.79 15.47 -3.01
CA TRP A 109 -12.52 15.09 -3.60
C TRP A 109 -11.38 15.91 -2.98
N ALA A 110 -10.28 15.27 -2.61
CA ALA A 110 -9.10 15.96 -2.07
C ALA A 110 -7.86 15.66 -2.92
N ASP A 111 -6.97 16.65 -3.05
CA ASP A 111 -5.67 16.47 -3.72
C ASP A 111 -4.70 15.75 -2.77
N CYS A 112 -4.82 14.43 -2.73
CA CYS A 112 -4.05 13.56 -1.86
C CYS A 112 -3.82 12.20 -2.52
N SER A 113 -2.84 11.44 -2.03
CA SER A 113 -2.55 10.10 -2.55
C SER A 113 -3.47 9.00 -2.00
N GLY A 114 -4.31 9.29 -0.99
CA GLY A 114 -5.21 8.33 -0.36
C GLY A 114 -6.41 9.04 0.25
N GLY A 115 -7.54 8.35 0.44
CA GLY A 115 -8.77 8.99 0.92
C GLY A 115 -8.81 9.27 2.42
N TYR A 116 -9.62 10.26 2.80
CA TYR A 116 -9.90 10.63 4.19
C TYR A 116 -11.22 10.05 4.66
N ALA A 117 -11.26 9.61 5.91
CA ALA A 117 -12.49 9.20 6.57
C ALA A 117 -12.40 9.39 8.08
N HIS A 118 -13.55 9.27 8.75
CA HIS A 118 -13.62 9.27 10.20
C HIS A 118 -12.79 8.10 10.80
N PRO A 119 -12.06 8.28 11.92
CA PRO A 119 -11.28 7.20 12.55
C PRO A 119 -12.08 5.94 12.83
N LEU A 120 -13.32 6.10 13.33
CA LEU A 120 -14.25 4.98 13.53
C LEU A 120 -14.50 4.18 12.25
N PHE A 121 -14.60 4.85 11.09
CA PHE A 121 -14.82 4.17 9.81
C PHE A 121 -13.66 3.24 9.47
N HIS A 122 -12.43 3.73 9.62
CA HIS A 122 -11.24 2.91 9.37
C HIS A 122 -11.15 1.74 10.36
N ALA A 123 -11.40 1.99 11.64
CA ALA A 123 -11.41 0.94 12.65
C ALA A 123 -12.52 -0.10 12.44
N SER A 124 -13.68 0.29 11.89
CA SER A 124 -14.77 -0.66 11.57
C SER A 124 -14.38 -1.69 10.51
N LYS A 125 -13.40 -1.37 9.66
CA LYS A 125 -12.80 -2.28 8.68
C LYS A 125 -11.62 -3.08 9.25
N ARG A 126 -11.36 -2.98 10.56
CA ARG A 126 -10.22 -3.60 11.28
C ARG A 126 -8.86 -3.15 10.77
N ARG A 127 -8.70 -1.82 10.62
CA ARG A 127 -7.47 -1.18 10.14
C ARG A 127 -6.87 -0.25 11.19
N ASN A 128 -5.54 -0.21 11.23
CA ASN A 128 -4.77 0.53 12.24
C ASN A 128 -4.26 1.89 11.73
N CYS A 129 -4.49 2.20 10.44
CA CYS A 129 -4.09 3.48 9.83
C CYS A 129 -2.59 3.82 9.96
N ASP A 130 -1.71 2.84 10.14
CA ASP A 130 -0.26 2.97 10.28
C ASP A 130 0.50 2.84 8.94
N GLY A 131 -0.18 3.12 7.83
CA GLY A 131 0.29 2.89 6.46
C GLY A 131 -0.56 1.90 5.65
N ASP A 132 -1.64 1.41 6.25
CA ASP A 132 -2.58 0.50 5.62
C ASP A 132 -3.27 1.05 4.35
N GLU A 133 -3.55 0.12 3.44
CA GLU A 133 -4.30 0.33 2.20
C GLU A 133 -5.65 -0.38 2.25
N ASP A 134 -6.66 0.23 1.64
CA ASP A 134 -8.03 -0.29 1.57
C ASP A 134 -8.55 -0.25 0.14
N ALA A 135 -9.45 -1.18 -0.19
CA ALA A 135 -10.19 -1.19 -1.43
C ALA A 135 -11.51 -0.43 -1.27
N ILE A 136 -11.88 0.32 -2.30
CA ILE A 136 -13.13 1.06 -2.36
C ILE A 136 -13.79 0.75 -3.71
N MET A 137 -15.05 0.35 -3.68
CA MET A 137 -15.85 0.06 -4.86
C MET A 137 -17.19 0.78 -4.79
N LEU A 138 -17.76 1.11 -5.95
CA LEU A 138 -19.13 1.62 -6.00
C LEU A 138 -20.09 0.53 -5.49
N LEU A 139 -21.10 0.93 -4.71
CA LEU A 139 -22.02 -0.04 -4.11
C LEU A 139 -22.74 -0.89 -5.17
N MET A 140 -23.28 -0.26 -6.22
CA MET A 140 -24.00 -0.99 -7.27
C MET A 140 -23.11 -1.93 -8.06
N ASP A 141 -21.86 -1.54 -8.32
CA ASP A 141 -20.87 -2.41 -8.97
C ASP A 141 -20.63 -3.68 -8.13
N GLY A 142 -20.39 -3.49 -6.83
CA GLY A 142 -20.22 -4.60 -5.88
C GLY A 142 -21.45 -5.50 -5.75
N LEU A 143 -22.67 -4.97 -5.93
CA LEU A 143 -23.91 -5.76 -5.86
C LEU A 143 -24.19 -6.56 -7.14
N LEU A 144 -23.93 -5.97 -8.31
CA LEU A 144 -24.23 -6.60 -9.60
C LEU A 144 -23.17 -7.60 -10.04
N ASN A 145 -21.90 -7.26 -9.84
CA ASN A 145 -20.77 -8.00 -10.44
C ASN A 145 -20.12 -9.00 -9.47
N PHE A 146 -20.59 -9.07 -8.23
CA PHE A 146 -20.10 -10.03 -7.24
C PHE A 146 -20.94 -11.31 -7.23
N SER A 147 -20.27 -12.46 -7.29
CA SER A 147 -20.87 -13.76 -6.99
C SER A 147 -19.88 -14.61 -6.22
N ARG A 148 -20.36 -15.42 -5.27
CA ARG A 148 -19.50 -16.37 -4.54
C ARG A 148 -18.90 -17.44 -5.44
N GLU A 149 -19.48 -17.67 -6.62
CA GLU A 149 -19.01 -18.66 -7.59
C GLU A 149 -17.70 -18.26 -8.28
N ILE A 150 -17.38 -16.95 -8.33
CA ILE A 150 -16.12 -16.46 -8.92
C ILE A 150 -14.95 -16.56 -7.94
N LEU A 151 -15.22 -16.89 -6.66
CA LEU A 151 -14.18 -16.95 -5.64
C LEU A 151 -13.33 -18.22 -5.83
N PRO A 152 -11.99 -18.09 -5.71
CA PRO A 152 -11.12 -19.25 -5.84
C PRO A 152 -11.39 -20.27 -4.74
N ALA A 153 -11.49 -21.55 -5.12
CA ALA A 153 -11.77 -22.66 -4.21
C ALA A 153 -10.62 -22.98 -3.22
N ASN A 154 -9.44 -22.39 -3.41
CA ASN A 154 -8.27 -22.61 -2.56
C ASN A 154 -8.38 -21.85 -1.24
N ARG A 155 -7.73 -22.37 -0.18
CA ARG A 155 -7.67 -21.71 1.14
C ARG A 155 -7.11 -20.28 1.01
N GLY A 156 -7.81 -19.32 1.62
CA GLY A 156 -7.47 -17.90 1.56
C GLY A 156 -8.17 -17.13 0.43
N GLY A 157 -8.80 -17.82 -0.53
CA GLY A 157 -9.48 -17.21 -1.67
C GLY A 157 -10.80 -16.49 -1.37
N GLN A 158 -11.37 -16.70 -0.17
CA GLN A 158 -12.61 -16.07 0.28
C GLN A 158 -12.37 -14.79 1.10
N MET A 159 -11.12 -14.54 1.49
CA MET A 159 -10.71 -13.27 2.07
C MET A 159 -10.59 -12.25 0.93
N ASP A 160 -10.78 -10.96 1.20
CA ASP A 160 -10.73 -9.87 0.22
C ASP A 160 -11.96 -9.77 -0.69
N ALA A 161 -13.06 -10.42 -0.29
CA ALA A 161 -14.35 -10.33 -0.95
C ALA A 161 -15.44 -9.84 0.01
N PRO A 162 -16.34 -8.92 -0.40
CA PRO A 162 -17.38 -8.37 0.46
C PRO A 162 -18.52 -9.38 0.67
N LEU A 163 -18.30 -10.40 1.50
CA LEU A 163 -19.30 -11.43 1.82
C LEU A 163 -20.45 -10.90 2.67
N VAL A 164 -20.18 -9.90 3.50
CA VAL A 164 -21.15 -9.22 4.35
C VAL A 164 -20.95 -7.71 4.21
N LEU A 165 -22.03 -6.95 4.26
CA LEU A 165 -22.00 -5.48 4.22
C LEU A 165 -22.56 -4.91 5.51
N THR A 166 -21.71 -4.20 6.27
CA THR A 166 -22.12 -3.44 7.44
C THR A 166 -22.66 -2.09 7.00
N THR A 167 -23.95 -1.86 7.24
CA THR A 167 -24.65 -0.63 6.81
C THR A 167 -24.56 0.50 7.83
N ARG A 168 -24.42 0.17 9.12
CA ARG A 168 -24.36 1.14 10.21
C ARG A 168 -23.14 0.88 11.07
N LEU A 169 -22.39 1.93 11.35
CA LEU A 169 -21.26 1.87 12.25
C LEU A 169 -21.73 1.88 13.70
N ASN A 170 -21.28 0.89 14.49
CA ASN A 170 -21.45 0.86 15.93
C ASN A 170 -20.10 1.02 16.65
N PRO A 171 -19.83 2.14 17.36
CA PRO A 171 -18.56 2.37 18.03
C PRO A 171 -18.18 1.31 19.07
N THR A 172 -19.13 0.57 19.63
CA THR A 172 -18.81 -0.48 20.61
C THR A 172 -18.23 -1.75 19.98
N GLU A 173 -18.37 -1.91 18.66
CA GLU A 173 -17.94 -3.11 17.91
C GLU A 173 -16.67 -2.87 17.09
N VAL A 174 -16.19 -1.62 17.03
CA VAL A 174 -14.98 -1.26 16.29
C VAL A 174 -13.72 -1.64 17.06
N ASP A 175 -12.59 -1.63 16.36
CA ASP A 175 -11.29 -1.87 16.97
C ASP A 175 -10.98 -0.87 18.10
N LYS A 176 -10.23 -1.33 19.11
CA LYS A 176 -9.87 -0.56 20.30
C LYS A 176 -8.96 0.62 20.00
N GLU A 177 -8.23 0.61 18.89
CA GLU A 177 -7.34 1.72 18.55
C GLU A 177 -8.11 3.04 18.38
N ALA A 178 -9.22 3.04 17.64
CA ALA A 178 -10.05 4.23 17.48
C ALA A 178 -10.71 4.70 18.78
N LEU A 179 -10.85 3.80 19.77
CA LEU A 179 -11.39 4.17 21.09
C LEU A 179 -10.42 5.04 21.90
N ASN A 180 -9.12 5.01 21.58
CA ASN A 180 -8.10 5.82 22.26
C ASN A 180 -7.84 7.18 21.59
N VAL A 181 -8.63 7.56 20.58
CA VAL A 181 -8.49 8.88 19.93
C VAL A 181 -8.96 9.97 20.89
N ASP A 182 -8.09 10.95 21.14
CA ASP A 182 -8.44 12.13 21.92
C ASP A 182 -9.49 12.97 21.17
N SER A 183 -10.55 13.34 21.87
CA SER A 183 -11.74 14.01 21.32
C SER A 183 -12.04 15.34 22.02
N GLY A 184 -11.14 15.82 22.89
CA GLY A 184 -11.21 17.13 23.51
C GLY A 184 -10.78 18.27 22.59
N TRP A 185 -11.29 19.48 22.83
CA TRP A 185 -10.92 20.69 22.09
C TRP A 185 -9.55 21.26 22.50
N TYR A 186 -9.11 20.96 23.72
CA TYR A 186 -7.83 21.38 24.27
C TYR A 186 -7.42 20.39 25.35
N TYR A 187 -6.12 20.30 25.61
CA TYR A 187 -5.63 19.64 26.82
C TYR A 187 -5.62 20.65 27.96
N GLU A 188 -6.06 20.23 29.13
CA GLU A 188 -6.04 21.09 30.31
C GLU A 188 -4.62 21.27 30.85
N ARG A 189 -4.39 22.39 31.56
CA ARG A 189 -3.12 22.67 32.23
C ARG A 189 -2.64 21.51 33.11
N ASP A 190 -3.57 20.90 33.84
CA ASP A 190 -3.30 19.79 34.76
C ASP A 190 -2.74 18.55 34.04
N PHE A 191 -3.14 18.30 32.79
CA PHE A 191 -2.54 17.24 31.97
C PHE A 191 -1.06 17.55 31.69
N TYR A 192 -0.77 18.76 31.20
CA TYR A 192 0.60 19.19 30.89
C TYR A 192 1.53 19.15 32.10
N GLU A 193 1.09 19.63 33.27
CA GLU A 193 1.90 19.60 34.50
C GLU A 193 2.19 18.17 34.95
N SER A 194 1.21 17.27 34.85
CA SER A 194 1.42 15.85 35.16
C SER A 194 2.49 15.18 34.33
N THR A 195 2.61 15.54 33.04
CA THR A 195 3.59 14.94 32.14
C THR A 195 5.04 15.15 32.57
N GLN A 196 5.33 16.17 33.40
CA GLN A 196 6.68 16.44 33.90
C GLN A 196 7.26 15.27 34.72
N THR A 197 6.39 14.48 35.36
CA THR A 197 6.79 13.30 36.13
C THR A 197 6.89 12.03 35.28
N SER A 198 6.61 12.12 33.97
CA SER A 198 6.53 10.99 33.04
C SER A 198 5.67 9.82 33.54
N PRO A 199 4.44 10.08 34.02
CA PRO A 199 3.56 9.02 34.50
C PRO A 199 3.10 8.14 33.34
N HIS A 200 2.71 6.90 33.65
CA HIS A 200 2.11 6.03 32.65
C HIS A 200 0.77 6.62 32.15
N PRO A 201 0.47 6.64 30.84
CA PRO A 201 -0.73 7.30 30.30
C PRO A 201 -2.04 6.85 30.96
N LYS A 202 -2.18 5.55 31.26
CA LYS A 202 -3.35 5.00 31.97
C LYS A 202 -3.61 5.63 33.35
N THR A 203 -2.58 6.09 34.05
CA THR A 203 -2.72 6.71 35.39
C THR A 203 -3.31 8.11 35.31
N ILE A 204 -3.17 8.78 34.16
CA ILE A 204 -3.68 10.14 33.91
C ILE A 204 -4.78 10.19 32.86
N ALA A 205 -5.32 9.03 32.45
CA ALA A 205 -6.34 8.92 31.41
C ALA A 205 -7.61 9.73 31.75
N ASP A 206 -7.93 9.86 33.04
CA ASP A 206 -9.09 10.62 33.51
C ASP A 206 -9.00 12.13 33.20
N ARG A 207 -7.80 12.64 32.90
CA ARG A 207 -7.54 14.05 32.59
C ARG A 207 -7.74 14.41 31.10
N VAL A 208 -7.97 13.41 30.26
CA VAL A 208 -8.18 13.58 28.82
C VAL A 208 -9.50 12.96 28.41
N ASP A 209 -10.18 13.61 27.47
CA ASP A 209 -11.41 13.10 26.87
C ASP A 209 -11.10 12.33 25.59
N PHE A 210 -11.44 11.05 25.56
CA PHE A 210 -11.19 10.13 24.44
C PHE A 210 -12.43 9.30 24.15
N VAL A 211 -12.50 8.73 22.94
CA VAL A 211 -13.70 8.10 22.40
C VAL A 211 -14.32 7.03 23.32
N GLU A 212 -13.51 6.20 23.98
CA GLU A 212 -14.01 5.15 24.88
C GLU A 212 -14.88 5.72 26.02
N ARG A 213 -14.56 6.92 26.54
CA ARG A 213 -15.31 7.56 27.63
C ARG A 213 -16.69 8.04 27.20
N ARG A 214 -16.90 8.19 25.90
CA ARG A 214 -18.14 8.69 25.30
C ARG A 214 -19.08 7.56 24.85
N LEU A 215 -18.62 6.31 24.91
CA LEU A 215 -19.42 5.12 24.56
C LEU A 215 -20.74 5.07 25.34
N GLY A 216 -21.78 4.59 24.68
CA GLY A 216 -23.14 4.52 25.24
C GLY A 216 -23.94 5.83 25.12
N THR A 217 -23.34 6.91 24.61
CA THR A 217 -24.03 8.18 24.34
C THR A 217 -23.90 8.58 22.87
N VAL A 218 -24.67 9.59 22.45
CA VAL A 218 -24.55 10.18 21.10
C VAL A 218 -23.15 10.79 20.86
N ALA A 219 -22.47 11.20 21.93
CA ALA A 219 -21.12 11.73 21.86
C ALA A 219 -20.07 10.69 21.42
N ALA A 220 -20.42 9.40 21.36
CA ALA A 220 -19.55 8.35 20.83
C ALA A 220 -19.28 8.51 19.33
N VAL A 221 -20.17 9.17 18.59
CA VAL A 221 -20.09 9.33 17.12
C VAL A 221 -20.01 10.77 16.66
N ARG A 222 -20.26 11.75 17.53
CA ARG A 222 -20.38 13.17 17.22
C ARG A 222 -19.86 14.05 18.38
N GLY A 223 -19.62 15.32 18.09
CA GLY A 223 -19.09 16.30 19.03
C GLY A 223 -17.60 16.14 19.33
N TYR A 224 -16.81 15.61 18.39
CA TYR A 224 -15.38 15.46 18.60
C TYR A 224 -14.69 16.83 18.48
N GLY A 225 -13.68 17.08 19.31
CA GLY A 225 -12.82 18.26 19.21
C GLY A 225 -11.52 17.97 18.47
N PHE A 226 -10.80 19.03 18.14
CA PHE A 226 -9.43 18.98 17.65
C PHE A 226 -8.62 20.13 18.28
N THR A 227 -7.31 19.94 18.43
CA THR A 227 -6.44 20.90 19.14
C THR A 227 -5.74 21.90 18.23
N HIS A 228 -5.45 21.52 16.99
CA HIS A 228 -4.69 22.35 16.04
C HIS A 228 -5.45 22.45 14.71
N ASP A 229 -5.62 23.67 14.21
CA ASP A 229 -6.16 23.91 12.86
C ASP A 229 -5.06 23.72 11.81
N CYS A 230 -5.49 23.46 10.57
CA CYS A 230 -4.62 23.42 9.40
C CYS A 230 -5.15 24.36 8.32
N HIS A 231 -4.24 24.90 7.50
CA HIS A 231 -4.64 25.76 6.39
C HIS A 231 -5.39 24.97 5.31
N SER A 232 -4.94 23.74 5.03
CA SER A 232 -5.60 22.80 4.13
C SER A 232 -5.21 21.37 4.50
N ILE A 233 -6.16 20.44 4.47
CA ILE A 233 -5.89 19.00 4.63
C ILE A 233 -4.94 18.42 3.56
N SER A 234 -4.87 19.07 2.40
CA SER A 234 -4.02 18.70 1.26
C SER A 234 -2.76 19.57 1.17
N ALA A 235 -2.45 20.38 2.20
CA ALA A 235 -1.24 21.20 2.20
C ALA A 235 0.02 20.31 2.32
N GLY A 236 0.70 20.07 1.21
CA GLY A 236 1.95 19.32 1.19
C GLY A 236 2.37 18.87 -0.21
N PRO A 237 3.53 18.21 -0.33
CA PRO A 237 3.93 17.60 -1.59
C PRO A 237 2.98 16.42 -1.90
N GLY A 238 2.26 16.49 -3.02
CA GLY A 238 1.27 15.47 -3.39
C GLY A 238 1.84 14.07 -3.65
N LEU A 239 3.13 13.97 -3.99
CA LEU A 239 3.85 12.72 -4.22
C LEU A 239 5.16 12.71 -3.43
N SER A 240 5.50 11.53 -2.89
CA SER A 240 6.78 11.37 -2.22
C SER A 240 7.94 11.40 -3.21
N ALA A 241 9.04 12.06 -2.84
CA ALA A 241 10.26 12.07 -3.63
C ALA A 241 10.82 10.66 -3.86
N TYR A 242 10.48 9.69 -3.00
CA TYR A 242 10.88 8.30 -3.19
C TYR A 242 10.30 7.68 -4.47
N LYS A 243 9.09 8.08 -4.89
CA LYS A 243 8.44 7.59 -6.13
C LYS A 243 9.01 8.23 -7.39
N THR A 244 9.63 9.42 -7.27
CA THR A 244 10.18 10.16 -8.41
C THR A 244 11.63 9.77 -8.73
N LEU A 245 12.29 9.01 -7.85
CA LEU A 245 13.65 8.52 -8.05
C LEU A 245 13.59 7.14 -8.72
N ASP A 246 14.25 6.99 -9.86
CA ASP A 246 14.18 5.76 -10.66
C ASP A 246 15.11 4.67 -10.11
N THR A 247 16.38 5.01 -9.85
CA THR A 247 17.38 4.01 -9.48
C THR A 247 17.51 3.86 -7.97
N MET A 248 17.95 2.67 -7.54
CA MET A 248 18.23 2.42 -6.11
C MET A 248 19.39 3.29 -5.60
N ILE A 249 20.36 3.58 -6.46
CA ILE A 249 21.49 4.47 -6.14
C ILE A 249 20.96 5.88 -5.81
N ASP A 250 20.04 6.39 -6.64
CA ASP A 250 19.44 7.71 -6.42
C ASP A 250 18.62 7.76 -5.14
N LYS A 251 17.82 6.71 -4.88
CA LYS A 251 17.02 6.58 -3.64
C LYS A 251 17.90 6.60 -2.39
N MET A 252 18.99 5.86 -2.43
CA MET A 252 19.93 5.74 -1.33
C MET A 252 20.75 7.03 -1.13
N ASN A 253 21.22 7.64 -2.22
CA ASN A 253 21.88 8.95 -2.15
C ASN A 253 20.93 10.02 -1.60
N GLY A 254 19.67 10.05 -2.06
CA GLY A 254 18.65 10.95 -1.52
C GLY A 254 18.42 10.76 -0.01
N GLN A 255 18.35 9.50 0.46
CA GLN A 255 18.23 9.19 1.88
C GLN A 255 19.45 9.67 2.70
N LEU A 256 20.67 9.39 2.24
CA LEU A 256 21.89 9.71 2.98
C LEU A 256 22.24 11.21 2.90
N ASP A 257 21.97 11.86 1.77
CA ASP A 257 22.14 13.31 1.61
C ASP A 257 21.13 14.09 2.48
N LEU A 258 19.91 13.58 2.63
CA LEU A 258 18.96 14.11 3.62
C LEU A 258 19.50 13.92 5.05
N GLY A 259 20.04 12.73 5.35
CA GLY A 259 20.69 12.46 6.63
C GLY A 259 21.80 13.46 6.96
N HIS A 260 22.61 13.87 5.99
CA HIS A 260 23.68 14.86 6.19
C HIS A 260 23.18 16.25 6.58
N ARG A 261 21.98 16.61 6.13
CA ARG A 261 21.36 17.89 6.45
C ARG A 261 20.72 17.90 7.84
N LEU A 262 20.36 16.73 8.36
CA LEU A 262 19.64 16.58 9.61
C LEU A 262 20.59 16.45 10.80
N ARG A 263 20.52 17.40 11.74
CA ARG A 263 21.32 17.37 12.98
C ARG A 263 21.09 16.12 13.84
N ALA A 264 19.88 15.56 13.80
CA ALA A 264 19.51 14.39 14.60
C ALA A 264 20.03 13.06 14.04
N VAL A 265 20.61 13.05 12.83
CA VAL A 265 20.97 11.81 12.12
C VAL A 265 22.48 11.70 11.96
N ASP A 266 23.04 10.62 12.48
CA ASP A 266 24.43 10.24 12.22
C ASP A 266 24.49 9.39 10.94
N VAL A 267 24.88 10.03 9.83
CA VAL A 267 24.91 9.41 8.51
C VAL A 267 25.80 8.18 8.46
N ARG A 268 26.92 8.17 9.19
CA ARG A 268 27.84 7.01 9.21
C ARG A 268 27.17 5.79 9.82
N LYS A 269 26.42 6.00 10.91
CA LYS A 269 25.65 4.91 11.54
C LYS A 269 24.53 4.41 10.64
N VAL A 270 23.82 5.32 9.96
CA VAL A 270 22.77 4.95 9.00
C VAL A 270 23.36 4.14 7.84
N ALA A 271 24.44 4.62 7.22
CA ALA A 271 25.12 3.93 6.14
C ALA A 271 25.59 2.53 6.55
N SER A 272 26.29 2.41 7.69
CA SER A 272 26.70 1.11 8.25
C SER A 272 25.50 0.19 8.53
N SER A 273 24.40 0.73 9.06
CA SER A 273 23.18 -0.06 9.35
C SER A 273 22.52 -0.58 8.08
N VAL A 274 22.36 0.26 7.06
CA VAL A 274 21.78 -0.13 5.76
C VAL A 274 22.60 -1.24 5.11
N ILE A 275 23.94 -1.10 5.10
CA ILE A 275 24.83 -2.11 4.52
C ILE A 275 24.73 -3.44 5.28
N ARG A 276 24.74 -3.41 6.62
CA ARG A 276 24.70 -4.61 7.45
C ARG A 276 23.36 -5.33 7.44
N SER A 277 22.26 -4.59 7.44
CA SER A 277 20.91 -5.14 7.57
C SER A 277 20.27 -5.50 6.24
N HIS A 278 20.63 -4.80 5.14
CA HIS A 278 20.03 -5.03 3.83
C HIS A 278 21.02 -5.60 2.81
N PHE A 279 22.13 -4.91 2.53
CA PHE A 279 23.00 -5.30 1.41
C PHE A 279 23.81 -6.57 1.66
N LEU A 280 24.46 -6.69 2.82
CA LEU A 280 25.26 -7.86 3.15
C LEU A 280 24.42 -9.15 3.21
N PRO A 281 23.22 -9.17 3.85
CA PRO A 281 22.34 -10.34 3.83
C PRO A 281 21.87 -10.69 2.42
N ASP A 282 21.49 -9.71 1.60
CA ASP A 282 21.00 -9.94 0.24
C ASP A 282 22.11 -10.51 -0.66
N LEU A 283 23.31 -9.93 -0.62
CA LEU A 283 24.46 -10.42 -1.39
C LEU A 283 24.84 -11.86 -0.99
N ARG A 284 24.92 -12.15 0.33
CA ARG A 284 25.20 -13.51 0.83
C ARG A 284 24.10 -14.49 0.44
N GLY A 285 22.84 -14.05 0.53
CA GLY A 285 21.67 -14.83 0.14
C GLY A 285 21.70 -15.20 -1.34
N ASN A 286 21.93 -14.20 -2.20
CA ASN A 286 22.01 -14.38 -3.65
C ASN A 286 23.20 -15.23 -4.08
N LEU A 287 24.37 -15.08 -3.44
CA LEU A 287 25.55 -15.90 -3.73
C LEU A 287 25.33 -17.37 -3.35
N ASN A 288 24.75 -17.63 -2.17
CA ASN A 288 24.37 -18.98 -1.76
C ASN A 288 23.30 -19.59 -2.66
N ALA A 289 22.30 -18.78 -3.06
CA ALA A 289 21.26 -19.20 -3.98
C ALA A 289 21.84 -19.54 -5.36
N PHE A 290 22.76 -18.71 -5.87
CA PHE A 290 23.44 -18.92 -7.16
C PHE A 290 24.22 -20.24 -7.17
N ALA A 291 24.96 -20.56 -6.11
CA ALA A 291 25.73 -21.80 -6.01
C ALA A 291 24.85 -23.06 -5.90
N ARG A 292 23.62 -22.94 -5.38
CA ARG A 292 22.69 -24.07 -5.12
C ARG A 292 21.49 -24.10 -6.08
N GLN A 293 21.47 -23.22 -7.08
CA GLN A 293 20.30 -23.01 -7.90
C GLN A 293 19.92 -24.22 -8.74
N LYS A 294 18.64 -24.24 -9.16
CA LYS A 294 18.14 -25.18 -10.16
C LYS A 294 18.24 -24.53 -11.54
N VAL A 295 18.22 -25.35 -12.58
CA VAL A 295 18.17 -24.89 -13.96
C VAL A 295 16.77 -25.13 -14.50
N ARG A 296 16.14 -24.09 -15.03
CA ARG A 296 14.76 -24.15 -15.53
C ARG A 296 14.72 -24.12 -17.05
N CYS A 297 13.89 -24.96 -17.65
CA CYS A 297 13.59 -24.87 -19.07
C CYS A 297 12.63 -23.73 -19.35
N LEU A 298 12.98 -22.84 -20.28
CA LEU A 298 12.14 -21.71 -20.69
C LEU A 298 10.88 -22.14 -21.46
N LYS A 299 10.90 -23.34 -22.05
CA LYS A 299 9.79 -23.87 -22.87
C LYS A 299 8.76 -24.66 -22.07
N CYS A 300 9.20 -25.62 -21.25
CA CYS A 300 8.29 -26.48 -20.47
C CYS A 300 8.22 -26.14 -18.98
N GLY A 301 9.03 -25.20 -18.51
CA GLY A 301 9.06 -24.77 -17.11
C GLY A 301 9.63 -25.79 -16.13
N HIS A 302 10.07 -26.97 -16.59
CA HIS A 302 10.65 -28.00 -15.72
C HIS A 302 11.97 -27.54 -15.11
N SER A 303 12.17 -27.86 -13.83
CA SER A 303 13.33 -27.44 -13.04
C SER A 303 14.23 -28.63 -12.72
N TYR A 304 15.44 -28.63 -13.27
CA TYR A 304 16.47 -29.64 -13.00
C TYR A 304 17.37 -29.21 -11.85
N ARG A 305 17.74 -30.16 -10.98
CA ARG A 305 18.75 -29.91 -9.93
C ARG A 305 20.16 -29.68 -10.50
N ARG A 306 20.47 -30.26 -11.65
CA ARG A 306 21.76 -30.13 -12.35
C ARG A 306 21.52 -29.91 -13.83
N MET A 307 22.40 -29.17 -14.49
CA MET A 307 22.34 -28.97 -15.94
C MET A 307 22.48 -30.32 -16.65
N PRO A 308 21.53 -30.72 -17.52
CA PRO A 308 21.70 -31.87 -18.39
C PRO A 308 22.94 -31.70 -19.27
N ILE A 309 23.75 -32.74 -19.41
CA ILE A 309 24.99 -32.72 -20.22
C ILE A 309 24.69 -32.38 -21.69
N ALA A 310 23.50 -32.72 -22.18
CA ALA A 310 23.02 -32.37 -23.51
C ALA A 310 22.86 -30.85 -23.75
N GLY A 311 22.97 -30.01 -22.72
CA GLY A 311 22.81 -28.55 -22.80
C GLY A 311 21.38 -28.07 -23.10
N LYS A 312 20.44 -29.00 -23.32
CA LYS A 312 19.04 -28.74 -23.66
C LYS A 312 18.11 -29.53 -22.75
N CYS A 313 16.84 -29.14 -22.72
CA CYS A 313 15.84 -29.81 -21.91
C CYS A 313 15.57 -31.25 -22.40
N ILE A 314 15.81 -32.22 -21.51
CA ILE A 314 15.61 -33.65 -21.71
C ILE A 314 14.23 -34.15 -21.24
N GLN A 315 13.32 -33.24 -20.89
CA GLN A 315 11.97 -33.61 -20.48
C GLN A 315 11.21 -34.05 -21.72
N GLN A 316 10.50 -35.16 -21.63
CA GLN A 316 9.55 -35.54 -22.67
C GLN A 316 8.57 -34.39 -22.88
N SER A 317 8.40 -33.95 -24.13
CA SER A 317 7.38 -32.96 -24.45
C SER A 317 6.04 -33.55 -24.02
N LYS A 318 5.30 -32.80 -23.19
CA LYS A 318 3.87 -33.07 -23.08
C LYS A 318 3.32 -32.73 -24.46
N ALA A 319 3.02 -33.74 -25.26
CA ALA A 319 2.19 -33.53 -26.43
C ALA A 319 0.98 -32.75 -25.94
N SER A 320 0.73 -31.58 -26.53
CA SER A 320 -0.56 -30.92 -26.36
C SER A 320 -1.60 -31.96 -26.73
N ASN A 321 -2.40 -32.43 -25.77
CA ASN A 321 -3.59 -33.21 -26.04
C ASN A 321 -4.64 -32.29 -26.68
N ALA A 322 -4.33 -31.76 -27.85
CA ALA A 322 -5.30 -31.20 -28.76
C ALA A 322 -5.92 -32.39 -29.51
N GLY A 323 -7.01 -32.94 -28.95
CA GLY A 323 -8.05 -33.58 -29.75
C GLY A 323 -8.22 -35.10 -29.73
N PHE A 324 -7.31 -35.92 -29.20
CA PHE A 324 -7.41 -37.40 -29.35
C PHE A 324 -7.17 -38.23 -28.07
N GLY A 325 -7.44 -37.67 -26.88
CA GLY A 325 -7.33 -38.40 -25.61
C GLY A 325 -8.35 -39.54 -25.43
N SER A 326 -9.38 -39.64 -26.28
CA SER A 326 -10.46 -40.63 -26.15
C SER A 326 -10.21 -41.98 -26.85
N LEU A 327 -9.17 -42.13 -27.66
CA LEU A 327 -8.94 -43.34 -28.47
C LEU A 327 -7.85 -44.29 -27.95
N GLY A 328 -7.27 -44.04 -26.77
CA GLY A 328 -6.33 -44.99 -26.15
C GLY A 328 -5.04 -45.26 -26.91
N VAL A 329 -4.71 -44.47 -27.94
CA VAL A 329 -3.45 -44.58 -28.69
C VAL A 329 -2.39 -43.71 -28.03
N THR A 330 -1.54 -44.31 -27.21
CA THR A 330 -0.31 -43.70 -26.73
C THR A 330 0.70 -43.65 -27.89
N LYS A 331 0.94 -42.46 -28.47
CA LYS A 331 2.12 -42.28 -29.33
C LYS A 331 3.37 -42.55 -28.49
N SER A 332 4.01 -43.67 -28.77
CA SER A 332 5.37 -43.98 -28.33
C SER A 332 6.34 -42.98 -28.96
N ALA A 333 7.27 -42.48 -28.14
CA ALA A 333 8.25 -41.43 -28.44
C ALA A 333 7.69 -40.00 -28.53
N GLY A 334 7.32 -39.43 -27.37
CA GLY A 334 7.22 -37.97 -27.26
C GLY A 334 8.59 -37.34 -27.43
N ASP A 335 8.76 -36.50 -28.45
CA ASP A 335 10.00 -35.75 -28.69
C ASP A 335 10.46 -35.07 -27.40
N LEU A 336 11.78 -35.03 -27.17
CA LEU A 336 12.34 -34.25 -26.08
C LEU A 336 11.98 -32.77 -26.28
N CYS A 337 11.65 -32.07 -25.20
CA CYS A 337 11.25 -30.67 -25.23
C CYS A 337 12.25 -29.79 -26.00
N ASN A 338 13.55 -30.11 -25.85
CA ASN A 338 14.68 -29.48 -26.54
C ASN A 338 14.78 -27.96 -26.33
N GLY A 339 14.08 -27.43 -25.32
CA GLY A 339 14.08 -26.02 -24.97
C GLY A 339 15.39 -25.57 -24.30
N ASN A 340 15.67 -24.28 -24.42
CA ASN A 340 16.80 -23.65 -23.76
C ASN A 340 16.64 -23.67 -22.24
N LEU A 341 17.75 -23.89 -21.58
CA LEU A 341 17.85 -23.96 -20.13
C LEU A 341 18.46 -22.66 -19.62
N ALA A 342 17.81 -22.08 -18.61
CA ALA A 342 18.24 -20.85 -17.98
C ALA A 342 18.50 -21.09 -16.49
N LEU A 343 19.52 -20.41 -15.98
CA LEU A 343 19.77 -20.28 -14.54
C LEU A 343 18.63 -19.49 -13.91
N THR A 344 18.17 -19.89 -12.72
CA THR A 344 17.11 -19.17 -12.00
C THR A 344 17.62 -17.90 -11.33
N VAL A 345 18.92 -17.84 -11.03
CA VAL A 345 19.60 -16.67 -10.47
C VAL A 345 20.73 -16.31 -11.44
N SER A 346 20.70 -15.09 -11.97
CA SER A 346 21.74 -14.59 -12.87
C SER A 346 22.93 -14.01 -12.11
N GLU A 347 24.10 -13.98 -12.74
CA GLU A 347 25.28 -13.30 -12.20
C GLU A 347 25.00 -11.81 -11.89
N GLY A 348 24.27 -11.13 -12.78
CA GLY A 348 23.91 -9.73 -12.61
C GLY A 348 23.10 -9.47 -11.34
N ALA A 349 22.25 -10.43 -10.92
CA ALA A 349 21.51 -10.33 -9.67
C ALA A 349 22.44 -10.36 -8.44
N VAL A 350 23.48 -11.19 -8.47
CA VAL A 350 24.48 -11.27 -7.38
C VAL A 350 25.34 -10.01 -7.31
N ARG A 351 25.73 -9.45 -8.46
CA ARG A 351 26.60 -8.27 -8.56
C ARG A 351 25.88 -6.93 -8.33
N LYS A 352 24.55 -6.92 -8.36
CA LYS A 352 23.71 -5.71 -8.38
C LYS A 352 24.08 -4.67 -7.31
N TYR A 353 24.38 -5.12 -6.09
CA TYR A 353 24.59 -4.24 -4.93
C TYR A 353 26.06 -3.91 -4.64
N ILE A 354 27.03 -4.59 -5.27
CA ILE A 354 28.45 -4.40 -4.95
C ILE A 354 28.88 -2.96 -5.25
N LYS A 355 28.61 -2.49 -6.48
CA LYS A 355 28.97 -1.12 -6.90
C LYS A 355 28.32 -0.06 -6.02
N VAL A 356 27.07 -0.29 -5.63
CA VAL A 356 26.32 0.65 -4.80
C VAL A 356 26.89 0.70 -3.38
N THR A 357 27.19 -0.46 -2.81
CA THR A 357 27.77 -0.56 -1.47
C THR A 357 29.14 0.11 -1.41
N GLN A 358 30.00 -0.11 -2.41
CA GLN A 358 31.29 0.56 -2.52
C GLN A 358 31.14 2.09 -2.59
N HIS A 359 30.22 2.58 -3.43
CA HIS A 359 29.95 4.02 -3.52
C HIS A 359 29.51 4.63 -2.17
N VAL A 360 28.63 3.95 -1.42
CA VAL A 360 28.22 4.42 -0.08
C VAL A 360 29.41 4.50 0.86
N MET A 361 30.21 3.44 0.88
CA MET A 361 31.35 3.34 1.79
C MET A 361 32.38 4.43 1.52
N GLU A 362 32.64 4.73 0.26
CA GLU A 362 33.56 5.80 -0.16
C GLU A 362 33.02 7.19 0.16
N LYS A 363 31.74 7.45 -0.16
CA LYS A 363 31.15 8.80 -0.03
C LYS A 363 30.80 9.16 1.42
N TYR A 364 30.21 8.23 2.16
CA TYR A 364 29.63 8.51 3.48
C TYR A 364 30.48 7.97 4.64
N GLY A 365 31.35 7.01 4.37
CA GLY A 365 32.18 6.34 5.37
C GLY A 365 31.39 5.33 6.21
N VAL A 366 32.07 4.26 6.61
CA VAL A 366 31.53 3.18 7.44
C VAL A 366 32.56 2.73 8.47
N ASP A 367 32.13 1.95 9.45
CA ASP A 367 33.04 1.28 10.38
C ASP A 367 33.96 0.27 9.68
N THR A 368 35.15 0.07 10.25
CA THR A 368 36.20 -0.80 9.67
C THR A 368 35.73 -2.23 9.46
N TYR A 369 34.92 -2.77 10.37
CA TYR A 369 34.41 -4.13 10.28
C TYR A 369 33.47 -4.29 9.07
N THR A 370 32.52 -3.37 8.91
CA THR A 370 31.61 -3.35 7.75
C THR A 370 32.40 -3.21 6.46
N LYS A 371 33.41 -2.33 6.42
CA LYS A 371 34.28 -2.15 5.26
C LYS A 371 34.96 -3.46 4.84
N GLN A 372 35.66 -4.11 5.77
CA GLN A 372 36.37 -5.37 5.50
C GLN A 372 35.41 -6.48 5.03
N ASN A 373 34.21 -6.53 5.61
CA ASN A 373 33.21 -7.56 5.26
C ASN A 373 32.67 -7.37 3.83
N VAL A 374 32.41 -6.12 3.43
CA VAL A 374 31.99 -5.82 2.05
C VAL A 374 33.11 -6.13 1.06
N GLU A 375 34.34 -5.72 1.34
CA GLU A 375 35.50 -5.99 0.48
C GLU A 375 35.71 -7.50 0.31
N TRP A 376 35.64 -8.27 1.40
CA TRP A 376 35.79 -9.72 1.36
C TRP A 376 34.69 -10.40 0.52
N LEU A 377 33.43 -9.97 0.66
CA LEU A 377 32.32 -10.52 -0.12
C LEU A 377 32.36 -10.11 -1.59
N ALA A 378 32.77 -8.88 -1.89
CA ALA A 378 32.96 -8.43 -3.27
C ALA A 378 34.05 -9.27 -3.95
N ASN A 379 35.21 -9.44 -3.31
CA ASN A 379 36.31 -10.27 -3.81
C ASN A 379 35.90 -11.74 -3.98
N SER A 380 35.13 -12.29 -3.04
CA SER A 380 34.61 -13.66 -3.12
C SER A 380 33.65 -13.83 -4.31
N THR A 381 32.83 -12.81 -4.57
CA THR A 381 31.93 -12.79 -5.73
C THR A 381 32.72 -12.72 -7.03
N ASP A 382 33.73 -11.85 -7.10
CA ASP A 382 34.59 -11.74 -8.27
C ASP A 382 35.34 -13.03 -8.58
N SER A 383 35.92 -13.66 -7.56
CA SER A 383 36.62 -14.94 -7.70
C SER A 383 35.71 -16.08 -8.18
N LEU A 384 34.40 -16.02 -7.91
CA LEU A 384 33.46 -17.06 -8.35
C LEU A 384 33.18 -16.98 -9.86
N PHE A 385 33.22 -15.78 -10.44
CA PHE A 385 32.82 -15.52 -11.82
C PHE A 385 34.01 -15.25 -12.76
N GLN A 386 35.14 -14.78 -12.23
CA GLN A 386 36.35 -14.62 -13.03
C GLN A 386 36.94 -15.99 -13.36
N ASN A 387 37.08 -16.24 -14.67
CA ASN A 387 37.73 -17.42 -15.18
C ASN A 387 39.14 -17.01 -15.62
N ASP A 388 40.18 -17.44 -14.91
CA ASP A 388 41.58 -17.01 -15.13
C ASP A 388 42.10 -17.28 -16.55
N ARG A 389 41.39 -18.10 -17.34
CA ARG A 389 41.72 -18.44 -18.74
C ARG A 389 41.18 -17.46 -19.78
N ALA A 390 40.26 -16.56 -19.42
CA ALA A 390 39.60 -15.65 -20.36
C ALA A 390 39.44 -14.25 -19.75
N ARG A 391 40.56 -13.53 -19.57
CA ARG A 391 40.57 -12.15 -19.08
C ARG A 391 40.49 -11.18 -20.27
N GLN A 392 39.41 -10.41 -20.36
CA GLN A 392 39.34 -9.24 -21.23
C GLN A 392 40.03 -8.08 -20.50
N MET A 393 41.26 -7.74 -20.90
CA MET A 393 42.04 -6.65 -20.30
C MET A 393 41.58 -5.30 -20.87
N SER A 394 41.51 -4.29 -20.00
CA SER A 394 41.26 -2.92 -20.44
C SER A 394 42.58 -2.27 -20.89
N LEU A 395 42.52 -1.33 -21.83
CA LEU A 395 43.71 -0.60 -22.32
C LEU A 395 44.46 0.13 -21.19
N SER A 396 43.74 0.53 -20.14
CA SER A 396 44.28 1.13 -18.91
C SER A 396 45.07 0.16 -18.03
N ASP A 397 44.91 -1.16 -18.20
CA ASP A 397 45.69 -2.14 -17.42
C ASP A 397 47.11 -2.35 -18.00
N PHE A 398 47.40 -1.73 -19.15
CA PHE A 398 48.70 -1.80 -19.85
C PHE A 398 49.50 -0.50 -19.78
N LEU A 399 48.92 0.57 -19.21
CA LEU A 399 49.57 1.84 -18.93
C LEU A 399 49.92 1.91 -17.44
#